data_AF-A0A2D4TL24-F1
#
_entry.id   AF-A0A2D4TL24-F1
#
_cell.length_a   1.000
_cell.length_b   1.000
_cell.length_c   1.000
_cell.angle_alpha   90.00
_cell.angle_beta   90.00
_cell.angle_gamma   90.00
#
_symmetry.space_group_name_H-M   'P 1'
#
loop_
_entity.id
_entity.type
_entity.pdbx_description
1 polymer ?
#
loop_
_entity_poly.entity_id
_entity_poly.type
_entity_poly.pdbx_seq_one_letter_code
_entity_poly.pdbx_strand_id
1 'polypeptide(L)' 'MLNSLHISITCYILLMMVLAGCSKKEPEVFFRRGERDVLKMKSIQACHGDFRVMEETDFGPFIRAKLKCIKRELRG' A
#
# COMPACT_ATOMS: atom_id res chain seq x y z
N MET A 1 15.42 15.81 35.30
CA MET A 1 14.90 14.44 35.07
C MET A 1 13.81 14.38 34.00
N LEU A 2 12.96 15.41 33.84
CA LEU A 2 11.88 15.46 32.82
C LEU A 2 12.38 15.31 31.37
N ASN A 3 13.54 15.91 31.04
CA ASN A 3 14.09 15.89 29.68
C ASN A 3 14.61 14.50 29.26
N SER A 4 15.15 13.71 30.18
CA SER A 4 15.67 12.37 29.88
C SER A 4 14.54 11.37 29.61
N LEU A 5 13.41 11.53 30.32
CA LEU A 5 12.21 10.72 30.12
C LEU A 5 11.55 11.03 28.77
N HIS A 6 11.51 12.31 28.38
CA HIS A 6 10.95 12.75 27.10
C HIS A 6 11.76 12.22 25.90
N ILE A 7 13.09 12.24 25.99
CA ILE A 7 13.99 11.68 24.97
C ILE A 7 13.78 10.16 24.82
N SER A 8 13.65 9.42 25.93
CA SER A 8 13.41 7.98 25.91
C SER A 8 12.10 7.60 25.22
N ILE A 9 11.02 8.33 25.51
CA ILE A 9 9.70 8.10 24.88
C ILE A 9 9.76 8.42 23.38
N THR A 10 10.43 9.51 22.99
CA THR A 10 10.53 9.92 21.59
C THR A 10 11.32 8.90 20.76
N CYS A 11 12.42 8.38 21.31
CA CYS A 11 13.20 7.30 20.68
C CYS A 11 12.38 6.00 20.53
N TYR A 12 11.59 5.64 21.53
CA TYR A 12 10.72 4.47 21.48
C TYR A 12 9.65 4.59 20.38
N ILE A 13 9.01 5.75 20.26
CA ILE A 13 8.00 6.00 19.22
C ILE A 13 8.63 5.95 17.81
N LEU A 14 9.81 6.54 17.63
CA LEU A 14 10.55 6.47 16.37
C LEU A 14 10.92 5.03 15.99
N LEU A 15 11.38 4.23 16.96
CA LEU A 15 11.68 2.81 16.74
C LEU A 15 10.44 2.02 16.31
N MET A 16 9.28 2.25 16.95
CA MET A 16 8.03 1.59 16.60
C MET A 16 7.53 1.99 15.20
N MET A 17 7.72 3.24 14.78
CA MET A 17 7.40 3.67 13.41
C MET A 17 8.28 2.98 12.35
N VAL A 18 9.56 2.75 12.65
CA VAL A 18 10.46 2.01 11.75
C VAL A 18 10.08 0.54 11.67
N LEU A 19 9.72 -0.10 12.79
CA LEU A 19 9.30 -1.51 12.82
C LEU A 19 7.93 -1.74 12.16
N ALA A 20 7.08 -0.72 12.08
CA ALA A 20 5.79 -0.78 11.40
C ALA A 20 5.89 -0.74 9.85
N GLY A 21 7.04 -0.39 9.27
CA GLY A 21 7.29 -0.43 7.82
C GLY A 21 8.29 -1.54 7.46
N CYS A 22 8.08 -2.46 6.51
CA CYS A 22 7.32 -2.42 5.29
C CYS A 22 6.65 -3.79 5.10
N SER A 23 5.32 -3.86 5.19
CA SER A 23 4.61 -5.02 4.67
C SER A 23 4.83 -5.06 3.15
N LYS A 24 5.70 -5.96 2.68
CA LYS A 24 5.98 -6.21 1.26
C LYS A 24 4.84 -6.95 0.56
N LYS A 25 3.62 -6.91 1.11
CA LYS A 25 2.48 -7.56 0.47
C LYS A 25 2.06 -6.70 -0.71
N GLU A 26 2.05 -7.30 -1.90
CA GLU A 26 1.51 -6.66 -3.10
C GLU A 26 0.07 -6.20 -2.84
N PRO A 27 -0.29 -4.95 -3.17
CA PRO A 27 -1.62 -4.45 -2.89
C PRO A 27 -2.68 -5.18 -3.72
N GLU A 28 -3.87 -5.27 -3.15
CA GLU A 28 -5.01 -5.94 -3.75
C GLU A 28 -6.21 -5.00 -3.73
N VAL A 29 -6.97 -4.93 -4.82
CA VAL A 29 -8.17 -4.08 -4.91
C VAL A 29 -9.38 -4.90 -5.33
N PHE A 30 -10.55 -4.49 -4.85
CA PHE A 30 -11.83 -5.10 -5.19
C PHE A 30 -12.72 -4.12 -5.91
N PHE A 31 -13.39 -4.59 -6.96
CA PHE A 31 -14.36 -3.82 -7.73
C PHE A 31 -15.46 -4.74 -8.26
N ARG A 32 -16.63 -4.18 -8.60
CA ARG A 32 -17.74 -4.98 -9.13
C ARG A 32 -17.48 -5.33 -10.59
N ARG A 33 -17.96 -6.49 -11.03
CA ARG A 33 -17.92 -6.88 -12.44
C ARG A 33 -18.62 -5.82 -13.31
N GLY A 34 -17.94 -5.38 -14.37
CA GLY A 34 -18.41 -4.31 -15.26
C GLY A 34 -17.90 -2.91 -14.90
N GLU A 35 -17.36 -2.69 -13.70
CA GLU A 35 -16.87 -1.38 -13.25
C GLU A 35 -15.34 -1.25 -13.43
N ARG A 36 -14.85 -1.38 -14.68
CA ARG A 36 -13.40 -1.36 -14.97
C ARG A 36 -12.73 -0.02 -14.62
N ASP A 37 -13.46 1.09 -14.66
CA ASP A 37 -12.94 2.41 -14.27
C ASP A 37 -12.60 2.49 -12.77
N VAL A 38 -13.39 1.78 -11.93
CA VAL A 38 -13.16 1.69 -10.49
C VAL A 38 -11.86 0.93 -10.19
N LEU A 39 -11.55 -0.11 -10.98
CA LEU A 39 -10.26 -0.81 -10.89
C LEU A 39 -9.10 0.17 -11.07
N LYS A 40 -9.14 1.00 -12.12
CA LYS A 40 -8.06 1.95 -12.40
C LYS A 40 -7.89 2.96 -11.27
N MET A 41 -8.99 3.57 -10.84
CA MET A 41 -8.98 4.56 -9.75
C MET A 41 -8.40 3.97 -8.44
N LYS A 42 -8.91 2.82 -8.00
CA LYS A 42 -8.44 2.16 -6.77
C LYS A 42 -6.99 1.71 -6.87
N SER A 43 -6.55 1.27 -8.05
CA SER A 43 -5.17 0.82 -8.25
C SER A 43 -4.17 1.97 -8.18
N ILE A 44 -4.50 3.13 -8.77
CA ILE A 44 -3.68 4.34 -8.65
C ILE A 44 -3.59 4.78 -7.20
N GLN A 45 -4.70 4.75 -6.47
CA GLN A 45 -4.74 5.11 -5.05
C GLN A 45 -3.89 4.15 -4.20
N ALA A 46 -3.98 2.84 -4.45
CA ALA A 46 -3.22 1.83 -3.71
C ALA A 46 -1.72 1.87 -4.02
N CYS A 47 -1.34 2.19 -5.27
CA CYS A 47 0.07 2.24 -5.68
C CYS A 47 0.70 3.62 -5.61
N HIS A 48 -0.08 4.67 -5.28
CA HIS A 48 0.35 6.07 -5.36
C HIS A 48 1.00 6.41 -6.71
N GLY A 49 0.49 5.86 -7.82
CA GLY A 49 1.09 6.01 -9.14
C GLY A 49 0.80 4.85 -10.09
N ASP A 50 1.79 4.55 -10.93
CA ASP A 50 1.69 3.52 -11.97
C ASP A 50 1.61 2.12 -11.37
N PHE A 51 0.81 1.26 -12.00
CA PHE A 51 0.55 -0.09 -11.53
C PHE A 51 0.43 -1.08 -12.70
N ARG A 52 0.64 -2.36 -12.40
CA ARG A 52 0.36 -3.48 -13.29
C ARG A 52 -0.58 -4.46 -12.59
N VAL A 53 -1.64 -4.88 -13.27
CA VAL A 53 -2.50 -5.96 -12.79
C VAL A 53 -1.77 -7.29 -13.02
N MET A 54 -1.62 -8.06 -11.96
CA MET A 54 -0.95 -9.36 -11.96
C MET A 54 -1.93 -10.50 -12.17
N GLU A 55 -3.03 -10.48 -11.42
CA GLU A 55 -4.04 -11.54 -11.39
C GLU A 55 -5.40 -10.92 -11.10
N GLU A 56 -6.44 -11.39 -11.78
CA GLU A 56 -7.83 -11.07 -11.48
C GLU A 56 -8.55 -12.37 -11.09
N THR A 57 -9.16 -12.39 -9.91
CA THR A 57 -9.92 -13.54 -9.40
C THR A 57 -11.37 -13.13 -9.19
N ASP A 58 -12.32 -13.90 -9.72
CA ASP A 58 -13.74 -13.71 -9.47
C ASP A 58 -14.12 -14.11 -8.04
N PHE A 59 -14.85 -13.22 -7.37
CA PHE A 59 -15.44 -13.40 -6.05
C PHE A 59 -16.92 -13.01 -6.11
N GLY A 60 -17.74 -13.89 -6.69
CA GLY A 60 -19.16 -13.65 -6.91
C GLY A 60 -19.40 -12.42 -7.82
N PRO A 61 -20.09 -11.36 -7.36
CA PRO A 61 -20.29 -10.15 -8.17
C PRO A 61 -19.06 -9.22 -8.20
N PHE A 62 -18.01 -9.53 -7.45
CA PHE A 62 -16.78 -8.74 -7.37
C PHE A 62 -15.61 -9.44 -8.04
N ILE A 63 -14.61 -8.66 -8.42
CA ILE A 63 -13.32 -9.11 -8.91
C ILE A 63 -12.26 -8.58 -7.95
N ARG A 64 -11.36 -9.46 -7.50
CA ARG A 64 -10.15 -9.12 -6.77
C ARG A 64 -9.00 -9.02 -7.78
N ALA A 65 -8.37 -7.86 -7.88
CA ALA A 65 -7.16 -7.66 -8.68
C ALA A 65 -5.93 -7.54 -7.77
N LYS A 66 -4.94 -8.42 -7.97
CA LYS A 66 -3.60 -8.28 -7.38
C LYS A 66 -2.79 -7.29 -8.22
N LEU A 67 -2.11 -6.37 -7.55
CA LEU A 67 -1.40 -5.28 -8.20
C LEU A 67 0.10 -5.35 -7.90
N LYS A 68 0.89 -5.09 -8.93
CA LYS A 68 2.30 -4.76 -8.79
C LYS A 68 2.49 -3.26 -8.99
N CYS A 69 2.86 -2.55 -7.93
CA CYS A 69 3.15 -1.13 -8.03
C CYS A 69 4.49 -0.90 -8.71
N ILE A 70 4.51 -0.01 -9.70
CA ILE A 70 5.72 0.33 -10.44
C ILE A 70 6.35 1.52 -9.72
N LYS A 71 7.35 1.24 -8.87
CA LYS A 71 8.19 2.31 -8.35
C LYS A 71 8.97 2.88 -9.52
N ARG A 72 8.79 4.18 -9.80
CA ARG A 72 9.73 4.90 -10.65
C ARG A 72 11.05 4.90 -9.89
N GLU A 73 12.04 4.15 -10.37
CA GLU A 73 13.42 4.38 -9.93
C GLU A 73 13.74 5.83 -10.27
N LEU A 74 13.95 6.64 -9.23
CA LEU A 74 14.66 7.90 -9.38
C LEU A 74 16.06 7.52 -9.85
N ARG A 75 16.27 7.46 -11.17
CA ARG A 75 17.61 7.53 -11.76
C ARG A 75 18.15 8.91 -11.42
N GLY A 76 18.80 8.99 -10.25
CA GLY A 76 19.72 10.07 -9.90
C GLY A 76 21.05 9.87 -10.60
#